data_AF-A0A1Y5I1H0-F1
#
_entry.id   AF-A0A1Y5I1H0-F1
#
_cell.length_a   1.000
_cell.length_b   1.000
_cell.length_c   1.000
_cell.angle_alpha   90.00
_cell.angle_beta   90.00
_cell.angle_gamma   90.00
#
_symmetry.space_group_name_H-M   'P 1'
#
loop_
_entity.id
_entity.type
_entity.pdbx_description
1 polymer ?
#
loop_
_entity_poly.entity_id
_entity_poly.type
_entity_poly.pdbx_seq_one_letter_code
_entity_poly.pdbx_strand_id
1 'polypeptide(L)' 'MSEHAACRMECRFISERDVERTLEVGKLDTRHSTPSARPCPKWALNDGRVRAIWADCSSGAKLVTVIDTETDHPCGPC' A
#
# COMPACT_ATOMS: atom_id res chain seq x y z
N MET A 1 -4.99 -3.34 -8.64
CA MET A 1 -3.96 -3.89 -7.72
C MET A 1 -2.78 -4.45 -8.51
N SER A 2 -1.57 -4.56 -7.93
CA SER A 2 -0.42 -5.27 -8.52
C SER A 2 -0.34 -6.71 -8.00
N GLU A 3 0.33 -7.62 -8.72
CA GLU A 3 0.57 -8.99 -8.25
C GLU A 3 1.37 -9.03 -6.94
N HIS A 4 2.35 -8.12 -6.82
CA HIS A 4 3.14 -7.95 -5.59
C HIS A 4 2.28 -7.54 -4.39
N ALA A 5 1.33 -6.64 -4.59
CA ALA A 5 0.41 -6.22 -3.52
C ALA A 5 -0.44 -7.39 -3.06
N ALA A 6 -1.00 -8.18 -3.99
CA ALA A 6 -1.82 -9.34 -3.68
C ALA A 6 -1.04 -10.39 -2.87
N CYS A 7 0.17 -10.76 -3.30
CA CYS A 7 1.04 -11.70 -2.60
C CYS A 7 1.34 -11.23 -1.15
N ARG A 8 1.61 -9.93 -0.98
CA ARG A 8 1.88 -9.36 0.34
C ARG A 8 0.67 -9.30 1.25
N MET A 9 -0.51 -9.07 0.68
CA MET A 9 -1.78 -9.07 1.42
C MET A 9 -2.10 -10.46 1.96
N GLU A 10 -1.97 -11.49 1.13
CA GLU A 10 -2.19 -12.88 1.52
C GLU A 10 -1.23 -13.32 2.63
N CYS A 11 0.08 -13.12 2.45
CA CYS A 11 1.06 -13.56 3.44
C CYS A 11 0.96 -12.84 4.79
N ARG A 12 0.49 -11.58 4.81
CA ARG A 12 0.41 -10.75 6.02
C ARG A 12 -0.99 -10.69 6.63
N PHE A 13 -1.93 -11.46 6.11
CA PHE A 13 -3.34 -11.45 6.55
C PHE A 13 -3.94 -10.03 6.52
N ILE A 14 -3.65 -9.29 5.46
CA ILE A 14 -4.20 -7.95 5.22
C ILE A 14 -5.31 -8.08 4.20
N SER A 15 -6.53 -7.70 4.57
CA SER A 15 -7.69 -7.77 3.68
C SER A 15 -7.74 -6.60 2.70
N GLU A 16 -8.50 -6.74 1.61
CA GLU A 16 -8.79 -5.61 0.70
C GLU A 16 -9.42 -4.44 1.47
N ARG A 17 -10.32 -4.74 2.40
CA ARG A 17 -10.96 -3.73 3.26
C ARG A 17 -9.96 -2.94 4.11
N ASP A 18 -8.93 -3.60 4.65
CA ASP A 18 -7.88 -2.90 5.41
C ASP A 18 -7.11 -1.91 4.53
N VAL A 19 -6.87 -2.30 3.27
CA VAL A 19 -6.17 -1.46 2.31
C VAL A 19 -7.05 -0.30 1.85
N GLU A 20 -8.31 -0.53 1.53
CA GLU A 20 -9.28 0.51 1.16
C GLU A 20 -9.49 1.51 2.29
N ARG A 21 -9.53 1.05 3.55
CA ARG A 21 -9.63 1.91 4.73
C ARG A 21 -8.48 2.93 4.81
N THR A 22 -7.30 2.60 4.26
CA THR A 22 -6.20 3.58 4.17
C THR A 22 -6.53 4.79 3.30
N LEU A 23 -7.38 4.65 2.27
CA LEU A 23 -7.85 5.78 1.45
C LEU A 23 -8.87 6.66 2.18
N GLU A 24 -9.68 6.06 3.07
CA GLU A 24 -10.76 6.76 3.77
C GLU A 24 -10.25 7.51 5.02
N VAL A 25 -9.43 6.84 5.84
CA VAL A 25 -9.03 7.34 7.17
C VAL A 25 -7.51 7.27 7.41
N GLY A 26 -6.75 6.76 6.43
CA GLY A 26 -5.31 6.61 6.56
C GLY A 26 -4.59 7.95 6.63
N LYS A 27 -3.49 7.97 7.39
CA LYS A 27 -2.61 9.13 7.52
C LYS A 27 -1.56 9.11 6.42
N LEU A 28 -1.39 10.24 5.74
CA LEU A 28 -0.36 10.41 4.72
C LEU A 28 1.04 10.31 5.33
N ASP A 29 1.83 9.37 4.81
CA ASP A 29 3.24 9.19 5.13
C ASP A 29 4.10 9.86 4.05
N THR A 30 4.43 11.13 4.28
CA THR A 30 5.20 11.93 3.32
C THR A 30 6.62 11.40 3.11
N ARG A 31 7.19 10.69 4.10
CA ARG A 31 8.53 10.11 4.01
C ARG A 31 8.58 8.94 3.02
N HIS A 32 7.51 8.14 2.95
CA HIS A 32 7.43 6.98 2.05
C HIS A 32 6.64 7.25 0.78
N SER A 33 6.06 8.45 0.66
CA SER A 33 5.44 8.92 -0.58
C SER A 33 6.50 9.38 -1.58
N THR A 34 6.22 9.25 -2.87
CA THR A 34 7.04 9.78 -3.95
C THR A 34 6.17 10.55 -4.93
N PRO A 35 5.76 11.78 -4.60
CA PRO A 35 4.86 12.58 -5.45
C PRO A 35 5.46 12.91 -6.82
N SER A 36 6.79 12.93 -6.92
CA SER A 36 7.53 13.16 -8.16
C SER A 36 7.69 11.91 -9.04
N ALA A 37 7.20 10.75 -8.60
CA ALA A 37 7.30 9.52 -9.37
C ALA A 37 6.56 9.65 -10.71
N ARG A 38 7.16 9.10 -11.77
CA ARG A 38 6.59 9.04 -13.12
C ARG A 38 6.38 7.58 -13.52
N PRO A 39 5.32 7.24 -14.29
CA PRO A 39 4.31 8.15 -14.85
C PRO A 39 3.25 8.60 -13.84
N CYS A 40 3.14 7.93 -12.69
CA CYS A 40 2.14 8.21 -11.67
C CYS A 40 2.81 8.54 -10.33
N PRO A 41 2.43 9.66 -9.68
CA PRO A 41 2.79 9.94 -8.29
C PRO A 41 2.45 8.77 -7.37
N LYS A 42 3.27 8.54 -6.35
CA LYS A 42 3.04 7.50 -5.34
C LYS A 42 2.76 8.10 -3.99
N TRP A 43 1.72 7.62 -3.33
CA TRP A 43 1.27 8.06 -2.02
C TRP A 43 1.27 6.89 -1.04
N ALA A 44 1.91 7.08 0.11
CA ALA A 44 1.92 6.11 1.19
C ALA A 44 0.88 6.51 2.24
N LEU A 45 -0.11 5.65 2.50
CA LEU A 45 -1.15 5.87 3.49
C LEU A 45 -1.03 4.81 4.59
N ASN A 46 -0.98 5.26 5.84
CA ASN A 46 -0.83 4.41 7.02
C ASN A 46 -2.12 4.38 7.84
N ASP A 47 -2.55 3.19 8.22
CA ASP A 47 -3.71 2.98 9.06
C ASP A 47 -3.49 1.78 9.99
N GLY A 48 -3.32 2.05 11.28
CA GLY A 48 -2.85 1.06 12.25
C GLY A 48 -1.54 0.43 11.80
N ARG A 49 -1.53 -0.90 11.69
CA ARG A 49 -0.39 -1.68 11.21
C ARG A 49 -0.22 -1.71 9.69
N VAL A 50 -1.17 -1.20 8.91
CA VAL A 50 -1.16 -1.33 7.45
C VAL A 50 -0.63 -0.05 6.80
N ARG A 51 0.39 -0.19 5.96
CA ARG A 51 0.83 0.84 5.02
C ARG A 51 0.55 0.41 3.60
N ALA A 52 -0.32 1.14 2.91
CA ALA A 52 -0.61 0.94 1.50
C ALA A 52 0.08 2.00 0.65
N ILE A 53 0.74 1.56 -0.42
CA ILE A 53 1.34 2.45 -1.42
C ILE A 53 0.41 2.49 -2.63
N TRP A 54 -0.18 3.66 -2.87
CA TRP A 54 -1.08 3.94 -3.98
C TRP A 54 -0.36 4.71 -5.07
N ALA A 55 -0.48 4.27 -6.32
CA ALA A 55 -0.09 5.05 -7.48
C ALA A 55 -1.31 5.82 -7.99
N ASP A 56 -1.20 7.14 -8.03
CA ASP A 56 -2.24 8.03 -8.54
C ASP A 56 -2.03 8.27 -10.04
N CYS A 57 -2.77 7.51 -10.85
CA CYS A 57 -2.70 7.59 -12.31
C CYS A 57 -3.96 8.27 -12.86
N SER A 58 -3.92 8.78 -14.09
CA SER A 58 -5.11 9.33 -14.76
C SER A 58 -6.25 8.33 -14.92
N SER A 59 -5.95 7.03 -14.92
CA SER A 59 -6.92 5.93 -14.92
C SER A 59 -7.51 5.63 -13.53
N GLY A 60 -7.11 6.35 -12.48
CA GLY A 60 -7.48 6.12 -11.09
C GLY A 60 -6.33 5.59 -10.22
N ALA A 61 -6.59 5.51 -8.92
CA ALA A 61 -5.63 5.04 -7.93
C ALA A 61 -5.42 3.51 -8.05
N LYS A 62 -4.15 3.08 -8.17
CA LYS A 62 -3.76 1.67 -8.22
C LYS A 62 -2.92 1.31 -7.01
N LEU A 63 -3.34 0.27 -6.27
CA LEU A 63 -2.54 -0.31 -5.21
C LEU A 63 -1.26 -0.95 -5.77
N VAL A 64 -0.09 -0.46 -5.32
CA VAL A 64 1.24 -0.89 -5.75
C VAL A 64 1.81 -1.95 -4.82
N THR A 65 1.73 -1.74 -3.51
CA THR A 65 2.19 -2.70 -2.50
C THR A 65 1.57 -2.40 -1.15
N VAL A 66 1.60 -3.38 -0.27
CA VAL A 66 1.12 -3.31 1.11
C VAL A 66 2.21 -3.80 2.04
N ILE A 67 2.35 -3.13 3.19
CA ILE A 67 3.37 -3.38 4.20
C ILE A 67 2.68 -3.47 5.56
N ASP A 68 2.95 -4.52 6.32
CA ASP A 68 2.67 -4.56 7.76
C ASP A 68 3.83 -3.85 8.47
N THR A 69 3.54 -2.77 9.18
CA THR A 69 4.54 -1.92 9.84
C THR A 69 4.83 -2.36 11.27
N GLU A 70 4.09 -3.33 11.81
CA GLU A 70 4.24 -3.80 13.19
C GLU A 70 4.81 -5.21 13.24
N THR A 71 4.34 -6.09 12.35
CA THR A 71 4.69 -7.51 12.35
C THR A 71 5.62 -7.85 11.20
N ASP A 72 6.77 -8.44 11.53
CA ASP A 72 7.65 -9.06 10.55
C ASP A 72 7.18 -10.49 10.26
N HIS A 73 6.37 -10.64 9.21
CA HIS A 73 5.90 -11.95 8.76
C HIS A 73 7.00 -12.60 7.90
N PRO A 74 7.37 -13.87 8.15
CA PRO A 74 8.36 -14.59 7.35
C PRO A 74 7.79 -14.98 5.98
N CYS A 75 7.62 -13.98 5.12
CA CYS A 75 7.13 -14.15 3.76
C CYS A 75 8.27 -14.53 2.81
N GLY A 76 8.03 -15.49 1.93
CA GLY A 76 8.90 -15.76 0.79
C GLY A 76 8.92 -14.61 -0.23
N PRO A 77 9.84 -14.64 -1.21
CA PRO A 77 9.90 -13.65 -2.26
C PRO A 77 8.64 -13.67 -3.14
N CYS A 78 8.06 -12.49 -3.31
CA CYS A 78 7.24 -12.06 -4.43
C CYS A 78 8.07 -10.99 -5.18
#